data_AF-A0A2T9IXU7-F1
#
_entry.id   AF-A0A2T9IXU7-F1
#
_cell.length_a   1.000
_cell.length_b   1.000
_cell.length_c   1.000
_cell.angle_alpha   90.00
_cell.angle_beta   90.00
_cell.angle_gamma   90.00
#
_symmetry.space_group_name_H-M   'P 1'
#
loop_
_entity.id
_entity.type
_entity.pdbx_description
1 polymer ?
#
loop_
_entity_poly.entity_id
_entity_poly.type
_entity_poly.pdbx_seq_one_letter_code
_entity_poly.pdbx_strand_id
1 'polypeptide(L)'
;MPFSKLSGRRLIAALAGAAFAAALATQAAASSSQAGTISAILPLRHGVVLFNHSGSRTATPACHTIPGRWAIDASTTAGQAALSVLMSAYLSGKQIAVLGQGNCSSHSDTEAVEHFVIVD
;
A
#
# COMPACT_ATOMS: atom_id res chain seq x y z
N MET A 1 51.70 0.83 -21.79
CA MET A 1 50.59 0.78 -20.81
C MET A 1 49.81 -0.50 -21.07
N PRO A 2 49.88 -1.52 -20.18
CA PRO A 2 49.40 -2.87 -20.46
C PRO A 2 47.89 -3.00 -20.25
N PHE A 3 47.20 -3.56 -21.24
CA PHE A 3 45.80 -3.98 -21.12
C PHE A 3 45.73 -5.23 -20.23
N SER A 4 45.27 -5.04 -19.00
CA SER A 4 45.04 -6.10 -18.02
C SER A 4 43.89 -7.01 -18.48
N LYS A 5 44.21 -8.28 -18.74
CA LYS A 5 43.25 -9.35 -19.08
C LYS A 5 42.27 -9.55 -17.92
N LEU A 6 41.03 -9.09 -18.06
CA LEU A 6 39.95 -9.53 -17.17
C LEU A 6 39.68 -11.03 -17.43
N SER A 7 40.10 -11.87 -16.48
CA SER A 7 39.84 -13.31 -16.49
C SER A 7 38.34 -13.60 -16.48
N GLY A 8 37.86 -14.44 -17.41
CA GLY A 8 36.44 -14.79 -17.59
C GLY A 8 35.73 -15.34 -16.34
N ARG A 9 36.47 -15.78 -15.31
CA ARG A 9 35.91 -16.17 -14.00
C ARG A 9 35.31 -14.99 -13.22
N ARG A 10 35.81 -13.76 -13.43
CA ARG A 10 35.29 -12.55 -12.76
C ARG A 10 34.00 -12.04 -13.41
N LEU A 11 33.80 -12.30 -14.71
CA LEU A 11 32.57 -11.97 -15.44
C LEU A 11 31.40 -12.87 -15.03
N ILE A 12 31.63 -14.17 -14.82
CA ILE A 12 30.58 -15.11 -14.40
C ILE A 12 30.10 -14.81 -12.97
N ALA A 13 31.01 -14.45 -12.06
CA ALA A 13 30.64 -14.08 -10.69
C ALA A 13 29.79 -12.78 -10.61
N ALA A 14 30.09 -11.78 -11.46
CA ALA A 14 29.33 -10.54 -11.51
C ALA A 14 27.91 -10.73 -12.12
N LEU A 15 27.77 -11.59 -13.13
CA LEU A 15 26.47 -11.92 -13.73
C LEU A 15 25.60 -12.79 -12.81
N ALA A 16 26.19 -13.70 -12.05
CA ALA A 16 25.47 -14.51 -11.06
C ALA A 16 24.98 -13.67 -9.87
N GLY A 17 25.76 -12.67 -9.43
CA GLY A 17 25.35 -11.76 -8.35
C GLY A 17 24.19 -10.84 -8.73
N ALA A 18 24.18 -10.32 -9.96
CA ALA A 18 23.11 -9.44 -10.45
C ALA A 18 21.77 -10.19 -10.65
N ALA A 19 21.82 -11.45 -11.09
CA ALA A 19 20.62 -12.28 -11.27
C ALA A 19 19.95 -12.68 -9.93
N PHE A 20 20.73 -12.84 -8.85
CA PHE A 20 20.20 -13.16 -7.53
C PHE A 20 19.53 -11.95 -6.85
N ALA A 21 20.03 -10.74 -7.09
CA ALA A 21 19.43 -9.50 -6.53
C ALA A 21 18.08 -9.15 -7.18
N ALA A 22 17.87 -9.48 -8.45
CA ALA A 22 16.61 -9.23 -9.15
C ALA A 22 15.47 -10.19 -8.73
N ALA A 23 15.79 -11.38 -8.22
CA ALA A 23 14.80 -12.39 -7.81
C ALA A 23 14.13 -12.09 -6.45
N LEU A 24 14.65 -11.12 -5.68
CA LEU A 24 14.13 -10.75 -4.35
C LEU A 24 13.27 -9.47 -4.37
N ALA A 25 13.09 -8.83 -5.52
CA ALA A 25 12.21 -7.68 -5.64
C ALA A 25 10.74 -8.13 -5.80
N THR A 26 10.16 -8.71 -4.75
CA THR A 26 8.70 -8.81 -4.64
C THR A 26 8.16 -7.39 -4.51
N GLN A 27 7.73 -6.79 -5.62
CA GLN A 27 6.90 -5.60 -5.59
C GLN A 27 5.69 -5.93 -4.73
N ALA A 28 5.57 -5.24 -3.60
CA ALA A 28 4.43 -5.39 -2.72
C ALA A 28 3.20 -4.92 -3.52
N ALA A 29 2.33 -5.86 -3.88
CA ALA A 29 1.24 -5.58 -4.79
C ALA A 29 0.25 -4.63 -4.09
N ALA A 30 0.03 -3.47 -4.70
CA ALA A 30 -1.06 -2.58 -4.32
C ALA A 30 -2.38 -3.33 -4.47
N SER A 31 -3.10 -3.49 -3.36
CA SER A 31 -4.44 -4.06 -3.46
C SER A 31 -5.44 -2.97 -3.85
N SER A 32 -6.55 -3.41 -4.44
CA SER A 32 -7.69 -2.56 -4.74
C SER A 32 -8.95 -3.23 -4.22
N SER A 33 -9.99 -2.43 -3.96
CA SER A 33 -11.28 -2.94 -3.55
C SER A 33 -12.34 -2.71 -4.61
N GLN A 34 -13.34 -3.60 -4.64
CA GLN A 34 -14.65 -3.26 -5.20
C GLN A 34 -15.32 -2.13 -4.41
N ALA A 35 -16.45 -1.61 -4.91
CA ALA A 35 -17.26 -0.66 -4.18
C ALA A 35 -17.78 -1.28 -2.86
N GLY A 36 -17.78 -0.48 -1.79
CA GLY A 36 -18.24 -0.93 -0.47
C GLY A 36 -18.43 0.23 0.49
N THR A 37 -19.08 -0.04 1.63
CA THR A 37 -19.40 0.97 2.64
C THR A 37 -18.27 1.14 3.64
N ILE A 38 -18.17 2.35 4.20
CA ILE A 38 -17.19 2.70 5.25
C ILE A 38 -17.79 2.40 6.63
N SER A 39 -17.00 1.85 7.54
CA SER A 39 -17.39 1.62 8.93
C SER A 39 -16.20 1.69 9.89
N ALA A 40 -16.47 1.72 11.20
CA ALA A 40 -15.45 1.63 12.26
C ALA A 40 -14.25 2.58 12.09
N ILE A 41 -14.52 3.87 11.93
CA ILE A 41 -13.48 4.91 11.81
C ILE A 41 -12.79 5.09 13.18
N LEU A 42 -11.49 4.84 13.23
CA LEU A 42 -10.66 4.83 14.43
C LEU A 42 -9.43 5.74 14.26
N PRO A 43 -9.46 6.96 14.82
CA PRO A 43 -8.29 7.81 14.86
C PRO A 43 -7.29 7.33 15.93
N LEU A 44 -6.00 7.29 15.58
CA LEU A 44 -4.91 6.93 16.48
C LEU A 44 -4.12 8.17 16.91
N ARG A 45 -3.46 8.11 18.07
CA ARG A 45 -2.72 9.25 18.64
C ARG A 45 -1.57 9.77 17.76
N HIS A 46 -1.04 8.93 16.87
CA HIS A 46 0.06 9.28 15.96
C HIS A 46 -0.42 9.81 14.59
N GLY A 47 -1.69 10.22 14.48
CA GLY A 47 -2.22 10.89 13.29
C GLY A 47 -2.76 9.96 12.20
N VAL A 48 -2.55 8.65 12.32
CA VAL A 48 -3.14 7.67 11.40
C VAL A 48 -4.59 7.40 11.77
N VAL A 49 -5.45 7.34 10.76
CA VAL A 49 -6.86 6.96 10.89
C VAL A 49 -7.06 5.62 10.21
N LEU A 50 -7.58 4.66 10.95
CA LEU A 50 -8.00 3.37 10.42
C LEU A 50 -9.50 3.39 10.13
N PHE A 51 -9.92 2.67 9.09
CA PHE A 51 -11.34 2.42 8.84
C PHE A 51 -11.54 1.04 8.21
N ASN A 52 -12.73 0.50 8.40
CA ASN A 52 -13.16 -0.74 7.76
C ASN A 52 -13.96 -0.44 6.49
N HIS A 53 -13.84 -1.33 5.52
CA HIS A 53 -14.49 -1.25 4.24
C HIS A 53 -15.03 -2.62 3.83
N SER A 54 -16.26 -2.65 3.30
CA SER A 54 -16.98 -3.90 3.01
C SER A 54 -16.69 -4.50 1.63
N GLY A 55 -16.01 -3.77 0.74
CA GLY A 55 -15.75 -4.24 -0.62
C GLY A 55 -14.68 -5.33 -0.64
N SER A 56 -14.87 -6.33 -1.49
CA SER A 56 -13.87 -7.39 -1.68
C SER A 56 -12.57 -6.80 -2.22
N ARG A 57 -11.42 -7.33 -1.77
CA ARG A 57 -10.09 -6.86 -2.16
C ARG A 57 -9.39 -7.84 -3.10
N THR A 58 -8.55 -7.28 -3.96
CA THR A 58 -7.55 -8.05 -4.71
C THR A 58 -6.41 -8.52 -3.77
N ALA A 59 -5.32 -9.06 -4.32
CA ALA A 59 -4.22 -9.59 -3.52
C ALA A 59 -3.66 -8.52 -2.56
N THR A 60 -3.82 -8.74 -1.25
CA THR A 60 -3.34 -7.85 -0.19
C THR A 60 -1.87 -8.08 0.11
N PRO A 61 -1.13 -7.05 0.58
CA PRO A 61 0.28 -7.21 0.94
C PRO A 61 0.44 -8.09 2.17
N ALA A 62 1.58 -8.77 2.29
CA ALA A 62 1.82 -9.75 3.35
C ALA A 62 1.76 -9.18 4.79
N CYS A 63 1.97 -7.87 4.93
CA CYS A 63 1.83 -7.17 6.21
C CYS A 63 0.37 -6.95 6.63
N HIS A 64 -0.59 -7.10 5.71
CA HIS A 64 -2.01 -6.91 6.00
C HIS A 64 -2.56 -8.14 6.72
N THR A 65 -2.91 -7.99 8.00
CA THR A 65 -3.44 -9.10 8.81
C THR A 65 -4.88 -8.91 9.24
N ILE A 66 -5.47 -7.73 9.04
CA ILE A 66 -6.87 -7.42 9.43
C ILE A 66 -7.74 -7.18 8.20
N PRO A 67 -8.57 -8.17 7.79
CA PRO A 67 -9.41 -8.07 6.60
C PRO A 67 -10.26 -6.80 6.55
N GLY A 68 -10.36 -6.19 5.37
CA GLY A 68 -11.21 -5.01 5.13
C GLY A 68 -10.74 -3.71 5.76
N ARG A 69 -9.63 -3.69 6.53
CA ARG A 69 -9.10 -2.47 7.14
C ARG A 69 -8.12 -1.73 6.24
N TRP A 70 -8.18 -0.40 6.30
CA TRP A 70 -7.34 0.54 5.55
C TRP A 70 -6.78 1.63 6.48
N ALA A 71 -5.64 2.20 6.12
CA ALA A 71 -4.98 3.26 6.88
C ALA A 71 -4.79 4.53 6.04
N ILE A 72 -5.14 5.67 6.62
CA ILE A 72 -4.83 7.01 6.07
C ILE A 72 -3.94 7.74 7.08
N ASP A 73 -2.82 8.28 6.62
CA ASP A 73 -1.97 9.14 7.45
C ASP A 73 -2.49 10.59 7.45
N ALA A 74 -3.39 10.92 8.38
CA ALA A 74 -3.95 12.25 8.56
C ALA A 74 -3.02 13.21 9.32
N SER A 75 -1.77 12.85 9.58
CA SER A 75 -0.75 13.81 10.03
C SER A 75 -0.28 14.72 8.88
N THR A 76 -0.50 14.31 7.63
CA THR A 76 -0.16 15.06 6.42
C THR A 76 -1.35 15.88 5.90
N THR A 77 -1.09 17.00 5.22
CA THR A 77 -2.15 17.81 4.58
C THR A 77 -2.96 17.01 3.56
N ALA A 78 -2.29 16.14 2.79
CA ALA A 78 -2.96 15.28 1.82
C ALA A 78 -3.88 14.26 2.50
N GLY A 79 -3.42 13.62 3.59
CA GLY A 79 -4.24 12.69 4.35
C GLY A 79 -5.40 13.35 5.08
N GLN A 80 -5.27 14.61 5.52
CA GLN A 80 -6.38 15.39 6.09
C GLN A 80 -7.45 15.68 5.04
N ALA A 81 -7.06 16.00 3.81
CA ALA A 81 -7.99 16.16 2.69
C ALA A 81 -8.67 14.84 2.33
N ALA A 82 -7.92 13.73 2.28
CA ALA A 82 -8.49 12.41 2.05
C ALA A 82 -9.50 12.02 3.16
N LEU A 83 -9.16 12.29 4.43
CA LEU A 83 -10.04 12.02 5.57
C LEU A 83 -11.34 12.85 5.50
N SER A 84 -11.29 14.12 5.10
CA SER A 84 -12.50 14.95 5.00
C SER A 84 -13.47 14.44 3.93
N VAL A 85 -12.94 13.98 2.79
CA VAL A 85 -13.73 13.33 1.73
C VAL A 85 -14.27 11.99 2.21
N LEU A 86 -13.46 11.19 2.94
CA LEU A 86 -13.88 9.91 3.52
C LEU A 86 -15.05 10.10 4.49
N MET A 87 -14.95 11.08 5.39
CA MET A 87 -16.02 11.41 6.34
C MET A 87 -17.30 11.86 5.61
N SER A 88 -17.18 12.61 4.52
CA SER A 88 -18.33 13.02 3.70
C SER A 88 -19.02 11.81 3.05
N ALA A 89 -18.25 10.85 2.52
CA ALA A 89 -18.78 9.60 1.98
C ALA A 89 -19.46 8.76 3.07
N TYR A 90 -18.83 8.64 4.24
CA TYR A 90 -19.38 7.91 5.39
C TYR A 90 -20.73 8.49 5.86
N LEU A 91 -20.80 9.81 6.06
CA LEU A 91 -22.01 10.48 6.53
C LEU A 91 -23.14 10.47 5.50
N SER A 92 -22.82 10.45 4.21
CA SER A 92 -23.81 10.35 3.12
C SER A 92 -24.22 8.91 2.79
N GLY A 93 -23.64 7.91 3.45
CA GLY A 93 -23.91 6.49 3.18
C GLY A 93 -23.44 6.04 1.79
N LYS A 94 -22.53 6.79 1.15
CA LYS A 94 -22.00 6.47 -0.16
C LYS A 94 -20.97 5.34 -0.08
N GLN A 95 -20.87 4.57 -1.16
CA GLN A 95 -19.85 3.55 -1.30
C GLN A 95 -18.56 4.17 -1.85
N ILE A 96 -17.43 3.56 -1.51
CA ILE A 96 -16.13 3.91 -2.09
C ILE A 96 -15.46 2.68 -2.66
N ALA A 97 -14.58 2.89 -3.65
CA ALA A 97 -13.57 1.91 -4.06
C ALA A 97 -12.17 2.46 -3.70
N VAL A 98 -11.34 1.63 -3.09
CA VAL A 98 -10.05 2.01 -2.52
C VAL A 98 -8.91 1.39 -3.32
N LEU A 99 -7.86 2.16 -3.57
CA LEU A 99 -6.59 1.69 -4.08
C LEU A 99 -5.52 1.88 -3.01
N GLY A 100 -4.81 0.82 -2.69
CA GLY A 100 -3.75 0.80 -1.70
C GLY A 100 -2.37 1.08 -2.28
N GLN A 101 -1.41 1.28 -1.39
CA GLN A 101 0.00 1.49 -1.73
C GLN A 101 0.82 0.20 -1.82
N GLY A 102 0.20 -0.95 -1.53
CA GLY A 102 0.88 -2.25 -1.45
C GLY A 102 1.76 -2.38 -0.21
N ASN A 103 1.72 -1.45 0.73
CA ASN A 103 2.57 -1.48 1.92
C ASN A 103 1.80 -1.04 3.18
N CYS A 104 2.36 -1.37 4.34
CA CYS A 104 1.79 -1.05 5.65
C CYS A 104 2.63 0.03 6.37
N SER A 105 3.08 1.04 5.62
CA SER A 105 3.99 2.09 6.14
C SER A 105 3.34 2.98 7.21
N SER A 106 2.06 3.32 7.03
CA SER A 106 1.31 4.13 8.01
C SER A 106 0.94 3.33 9.26
N HIS A 107 0.65 2.03 9.13
CA HIS A 107 0.28 1.18 10.26
C HIS A 107 0.66 -0.27 10.00
N SER A 108 1.39 -0.90 10.93
CA SER A 108 2.14 -2.15 10.68
C SER A 108 1.34 -3.34 10.15
N ASP A 109 0.05 -3.41 10.44
CA ASP A 109 -0.81 -4.54 10.08
C ASP A 109 -1.89 -4.19 9.03
N THR A 110 -1.86 -2.95 8.51
CA THR A 110 -2.92 -2.36 7.69
C THR A 110 -2.33 -1.64 6.49
N GLU A 111 -2.79 -1.99 5.29
CA GLU A 111 -2.33 -1.34 4.07
C GLU A 111 -2.71 0.14 4.03
N ALA A 112 -1.75 0.98 3.67
CA ALA A 112 -1.95 2.41 3.46
C ALA A 112 -2.78 2.66 2.19
N VAL A 113 -3.68 3.64 2.26
CA VAL A 113 -4.47 4.12 1.13
C VAL A 113 -3.59 4.98 0.23
N GLU A 114 -3.55 4.68 -1.05
CA GLU A 114 -3.00 5.58 -2.07
C GLU A 114 -4.05 6.64 -2.43
N HIS A 115 -5.24 6.18 -2.83
CA HIS A 115 -6.41 7.03 -3.06
C HIS A 115 -7.69 6.19 -3.01
N PHE A 116 -8.84 6.87 -3.02
CA PHE A 116 -10.14 6.23 -3.18
C PHE A 116 -11.06 7.11 -4.01
N VAL A 117 -12.11 6.50 -4.55
CA VAL A 117 -13.17 7.19 -5.29
C VAL A 117 -14.51 6.91 -4.64
N ILE A 118 -15.37 7.92 -4.57
CA ILE A 118 -16.78 7.74 -4.22
C ILE A 118 -17.47 7.16 -5.44
N VAL A 119 -18.27 6.12 -5.23
CA VAL A 119 -19.02 5.41 -6.26
C VAL A 119 -20.51 5.71 -6.09
N ASP A 120 -21.18 6.01 -7.20
CA ASP A 120 -22.61 6.27 -7.28
C ASP A 120 -23.41 5.05 -7.78
#